data_AF-A0A928I7Z5-F1
#
_entry.id   AF-A0A928I7Z5-F1
#
_cell.length_a   1.000
_cell.length_b   1.000
_cell.length_c   1.000
_cell.angle_alpha   90.00
_cell.angle_beta   90.00
_cell.angle_gamma   90.00
#
_symmetry.space_group_name_H-M   'P 1'
#
loop_
_entity.id
_entity.type
_entity.pdbx_description
1 polymer ?
#
loop_
_entity_poly.entity_id
_entity_poly.type
_entity_poly.pdbx_seq_one_letter_code
_entity_poly.pdbx_strand_id
1 'polypeptide(L)'
;MKRTFLFVLLCFLLAPVLTVAPVRAEEPASLSIISANISGLPAALTKYGRDTEKTQKTLGEMLDLSGYDIVCVQENYNYDKIFGAEMDNYPYRTYTTGGVPVGDGLDIFSVYPIYNVKRVAWKNFNGVFTDGCDALCPKGFISCTVDVNGVLIDLYNVHMDAYRTEADQYAKKAQLEQLAEYIEAHSEERPVLIVGDTNLTFHTDPLAEMHRILIEEGGFTDCWVEVKNNGNYMQDEDGPAIIDRWYARFGGHDWGRWDSVERLFYRDGGGVSFSPTRFEYSIYTDDPSNVKALTDHRMMECVLQMECEGYARPADAMLGLPKKPSVIAKCFSGAAMLLRFCGIVLLGGVTYLWQRYPLITVLLAASLATLIFIAVKKRKRKKKMLAKRAC
;
A
#
# COMPACT_ATOMS: atom_id res chain seq x y z
N MET A 1 60.13 -54.53 -22.01
CA MET A 1 59.23 -53.81 -21.07
C MET A 1 58.69 -52.54 -21.73
N LYS A 2 57.57 -52.62 -22.48
CA LYS A 2 56.86 -51.44 -23.03
C LYS A 2 55.41 -51.80 -23.33
N ARG A 3 54.54 -51.87 -22.31
CA ARG A 3 53.07 -51.93 -22.46
C ARG A 3 52.38 -51.60 -21.13
N THR A 4 52.26 -50.32 -20.78
CA THR A 4 51.25 -49.82 -19.82
C THR A 4 51.41 -48.32 -19.68
N PHE A 5 50.68 -47.52 -20.47
CA PHE A 5 50.36 -46.11 -20.15
C PHE A 5 49.39 -45.58 -21.21
N LEU A 6 48.17 -46.12 -21.25
CA LEU A 6 47.09 -45.55 -22.07
C LEU A 6 45.71 -45.92 -21.52
N PHE A 7 45.46 -45.71 -20.22
CA PHE A 7 44.17 -46.04 -19.62
C PHE A 7 43.71 -45.11 -18.49
N VAL A 8 44.15 -43.85 -18.46
CA VAL A 8 43.75 -42.90 -17.39
C VAL A 8 43.08 -41.63 -17.92
N LEU A 9 43.04 -41.38 -19.25
CA LEU A 9 42.51 -40.12 -19.79
C LEU A 9 41.11 -40.21 -20.41
N LEU A 10 40.33 -41.27 -20.15
CA LEU A 10 38.99 -41.46 -20.73
C LEU A 10 37.86 -41.62 -19.69
N CYS A 11 38.11 -41.30 -18.42
CA CYS A 11 37.08 -41.38 -17.36
C CYS A 11 36.58 -40.02 -16.86
N PHE A 12 37.05 -38.89 -17.42
CA PHE A 12 36.65 -37.54 -17.01
C PHE A 12 35.65 -36.83 -17.95
N LEU A 13 35.17 -37.50 -19.01
CA LEU A 13 34.26 -36.89 -20.00
C LEU A 13 32.80 -37.38 -19.91
N LEU A 14 32.44 -38.12 -18.86
CA LEU A 14 31.06 -38.56 -18.60
C LEU A 14 30.67 -38.20 -17.17
N ALA A 15 30.82 -36.93 -16.80
CA ALA A 15 29.99 -36.39 -15.73
C ALA A 15 28.57 -36.28 -16.28
N PRO A 16 27.56 -36.96 -15.69
CA PRO A 16 26.18 -36.73 -16.08
C PRO A 16 25.90 -35.25 -15.82
N VAL A 17 25.58 -34.52 -16.89
CA VAL A 17 24.90 -33.23 -16.75
C VAL A 17 23.61 -33.56 -16.02
N LEU A 18 23.56 -33.30 -14.71
CA LEU A 18 22.29 -33.30 -13.99
C LEU A 18 21.47 -32.17 -14.62
N THR A 19 20.61 -32.54 -15.55
CA THR A 19 19.47 -31.71 -15.92
C THR A 19 18.60 -31.63 -14.68
N VAL A 20 18.73 -30.53 -13.92
CA VAL A 20 17.73 -30.17 -12.93
C VAL A 20 16.44 -30.00 -13.71
N ALA A 21 15.53 -30.96 -13.60
CA ALA A 21 14.18 -30.80 -14.14
C ALA A 21 13.59 -29.53 -13.49
N PRO A 22 12.96 -28.63 -14.25
CA PRO A 22 12.24 -27.52 -13.64
C PRO A 22 11.25 -28.12 -12.64
N VAL A 23 11.32 -27.66 -11.39
CA VAL A 23 10.28 -27.96 -10.40
C VAL A 23 9.00 -27.39 -10.99
N ARG A 24 8.09 -28.26 -11.42
CA ARG A 24 6.75 -27.86 -11.85
C ARG A 24 6.04 -27.35 -10.59
N ALA A 25 5.68 -26.07 -10.58
CA ALA A 25 4.86 -25.51 -9.51
C ALA A 25 3.57 -26.33 -9.39
N GLU A 26 3.17 -26.65 -8.16
CA GLU A 26 1.87 -27.27 -7.90
C GLU A 26 0.87 -26.12 -7.89
N GLU A 27 0.11 -25.97 -8.98
CA GLU A 27 -0.75 -24.80 -9.14
C GLU A 27 -1.81 -24.75 -8.03
N PRO A 28 -1.87 -23.68 -7.23
CA PRO A 28 -3.00 -23.47 -6.35
C PRO A 28 -4.22 -23.23 -7.24
N ALA A 29 -5.24 -24.07 -7.10
CA ALA A 29 -6.49 -23.93 -7.84
C ALA A 29 -7.23 -22.61 -7.55
N SER A 30 -6.90 -21.94 -6.44
CA SER A 30 -7.46 -20.65 -6.05
C SER A 30 -6.57 -19.93 -5.03
N LEU A 31 -6.59 -18.60 -5.05
CA LEU A 31 -5.98 -17.71 -4.07
C LEU A 31 -7.06 -16.82 -3.43
N SER A 32 -7.17 -16.87 -2.11
CA SER A 32 -8.17 -16.12 -1.35
C SER A 32 -7.51 -14.98 -0.55
N ILE A 33 -8.06 -13.78 -0.66
CA ILE A 33 -7.47 -12.55 -0.11
C ILE A 33 -8.54 -11.74 0.60
N ILE A 34 -8.19 -11.17 1.76
CA ILE A 34 -9.02 -10.22 2.49
C ILE A 34 -8.27 -8.90 2.72
N SER A 35 -8.94 -7.77 2.46
CA SER A 35 -8.52 -6.43 2.89
C SER A 35 -9.28 -6.02 4.14
N ALA A 36 -8.56 -5.56 5.16
CA ALA A 36 -9.12 -5.20 6.44
C ALA A 36 -8.51 -3.90 6.98
N ASN A 37 -9.20 -2.78 6.79
CA ASN A 37 -8.96 -1.59 7.59
C ASN A 37 -9.56 -1.80 8.99
N ILE A 38 -8.70 -1.94 9.99
CA ILE A 38 -9.12 -2.33 11.35
C ILE A 38 -9.37 -1.14 12.28
N SER A 39 -9.19 0.11 11.83
CA SER A 39 -9.35 1.32 12.67
C SER A 39 -8.53 1.27 13.98
N GLY A 40 -7.29 0.78 13.93
CA GLY A 40 -6.39 0.62 15.08
C GLY A 40 -5.68 1.91 15.53
N LEU A 41 -6.36 3.06 15.43
CA LEU A 41 -5.89 4.35 15.95
C LEU A 41 -5.90 4.35 17.49
N PRO A 42 -5.01 5.10 18.18
CA PRO A 42 -5.06 5.26 19.63
C PRO A 42 -6.44 5.67 20.13
N ALA A 43 -6.89 5.16 21.28
CA ALA A 43 -8.22 5.47 21.84
C ALA A 43 -8.54 6.98 21.98
N ALA A 44 -7.52 7.84 22.12
CA ALA A 44 -7.70 9.30 22.16
C ALA A 44 -8.01 9.93 20.79
N LEU A 45 -7.72 9.21 19.70
CA LEU A 45 -7.95 9.59 18.31
C LEU A 45 -9.06 8.78 17.65
N THR A 46 -9.54 7.70 18.29
CA THR A 46 -10.67 6.95 17.77
C THR A 46 -11.96 7.74 17.88
N LYS A 47 -12.72 7.73 16.78
CA LYS A 47 -14.07 8.25 16.77
C LYS A 47 -14.99 7.23 17.48
N TYR A 48 -16.10 7.72 18.03
CA TYR A 48 -17.23 6.89 18.50
C TYR A 48 -17.07 6.10 19.81
N GLY A 49 -16.05 6.37 20.63
CA GLY A 49 -15.95 5.83 21.99
C GLY A 49 -15.91 4.29 22.06
N ARG A 50 -15.32 3.64 21.04
CA ARG A 50 -15.13 2.19 20.99
C ARG A 50 -14.02 1.75 21.94
N ASP A 51 -14.21 0.62 22.60
CA ASP A 51 -13.11 -0.08 23.28
C ASP A 51 -12.18 -0.68 22.21
N THR A 52 -11.20 0.12 21.81
CA THR A 52 -10.33 -0.20 20.67
C THR A 52 -9.54 -1.48 20.96
N GLU A 53 -8.98 -1.64 22.16
CA GLU A 53 -8.24 -2.85 22.54
C GLU A 53 -9.09 -4.12 22.39
N LYS A 54 -10.32 -4.12 22.93
CA LYS A 54 -11.24 -5.25 22.76
C LYS A 54 -11.52 -5.52 21.28
N THR A 55 -11.85 -4.48 20.50
CA THR A 55 -12.17 -4.67 19.06
C THR A 55 -10.98 -5.19 18.27
N GLN A 56 -9.76 -4.74 18.56
CA GLN A 56 -8.54 -5.19 17.87
C GLN A 56 -8.24 -6.64 18.20
N LYS A 57 -8.42 -7.05 19.46
CA LYS A 57 -8.29 -8.45 19.85
C LYS A 57 -9.31 -9.33 19.10
N THR A 58 -10.60 -8.99 19.18
CA THR A 58 -11.66 -9.79 18.54
C THR A 58 -11.51 -9.81 17.01
N LEU A 59 -11.11 -8.72 16.38
CA LEU A 59 -10.82 -8.71 14.93
C LEU A 59 -9.65 -9.62 14.58
N GLY A 60 -8.58 -9.61 15.39
CA GLY A 60 -7.45 -10.53 15.23
C GLY A 60 -7.91 -11.99 15.29
N GLU A 61 -8.66 -12.37 16.32
CA GLU A 61 -9.23 -13.72 16.49
C GLU A 61 -10.11 -14.12 15.29
N MET A 62 -10.98 -13.22 14.81
CA MET A 62 -11.88 -13.50 13.68
C MET A 62 -11.14 -13.64 12.35
N LEU A 63 -10.12 -12.81 12.10
CA LEU A 63 -9.32 -12.87 10.87
C LEU A 63 -8.37 -14.07 10.89
N ASP A 64 -7.85 -14.47 12.05
CA ASP A 64 -7.09 -15.70 12.23
C ASP A 64 -7.89 -16.94 11.83
N LEU A 65 -9.17 -16.97 12.20
CA LEU A 65 -10.11 -18.06 11.91
C LEU A 65 -10.80 -17.95 10.54
N SER A 66 -10.57 -16.87 9.79
CA SER A 66 -11.26 -16.61 8.52
C SER A 66 -10.88 -17.59 7.40
N GLY A 67 -9.68 -18.18 7.48
CA GLY A 67 -9.18 -19.15 6.51
C GLY A 67 -8.79 -18.56 5.15
N TYR A 68 -8.67 -17.24 5.02
CA TYR A 68 -8.10 -16.60 3.83
C TYR A 68 -6.60 -16.89 3.72
N ASP A 69 -6.07 -16.95 2.51
CA ASP A 69 -4.64 -17.22 2.30
C ASP A 69 -3.77 -16.01 2.67
N ILE A 70 -4.26 -14.81 2.34
CA ILE A 70 -3.55 -13.54 2.56
C ILE A 70 -4.50 -12.51 3.18
N VAL A 71 -4.06 -11.88 4.27
CA VAL A 71 -4.74 -10.78 4.96
C VAL A 71 -3.91 -9.51 4.79
N CYS A 72 -4.46 -8.53 4.07
CA CYS A 72 -3.90 -7.19 3.93
C CYS A 72 -4.58 -6.27 4.94
N VAL A 73 -3.83 -5.76 5.90
CA VAL A 73 -4.35 -4.94 7.00
C VAL A 73 -3.96 -3.48 6.83
N GLN A 74 -4.91 -2.56 7.04
CA GLN A 74 -4.69 -1.13 7.14
C GLN A 74 -5.09 -0.60 8.52
N GLU A 75 -4.55 0.55 8.91
CA GLU A 75 -4.73 1.18 10.23
C GLU A 75 -4.32 0.35 11.45
N ASN A 76 -3.45 -0.65 11.30
CA ASN A 76 -2.83 -1.35 12.43
C ASN A 76 -1.72 -0.52 13.07
N TYR A 77 -2.09 0.60 13.72
CA TYR A 77 -1.11 1.51 14.31
C TYR A 77 -0.67 1.06 15.72
N ASN A 78 -1.50 1.32 16.74
CA ASN A 78 -1.06 1.21 18.14
C ASN A 78 -1.34 -0.16 18.77
N TYR A 79 -2.01 -1.05 18.04
CA TYR A 79 -2.53 -2.31 18.57
C TYR A 79 -1.92 -3.56 17.94
N ASP A 80 -0.83 -3.44 17.17
CA ASP A 80 -0.12 -4.56 16.55
C ASP A 80 0.22 -5.70 17.54
N LYS A 81 0.58 -5.35 18.79
CA LYS A 81 0.86 -6.35 19.83
C LYS A 81 -0.36 -7.14 20.31
N ILE A 82 -1.55 -6.60 20.12
CA ILE A 82 -2.82 -7.22 20.51
C ILE A 82 -3.37 -7.93 19.28
N PHE A 83 -3.62 -7.19 18.20
CA PHE A 83 -4.14 -7.74 16.95
C PHE A 83 -3.23 -8.84 16.37
N GLY A 84 -1.94 -8.55 16.18
CA GLY A 84 -0.99 -9.48 15.57
C GLY A 84 -0.59 -10.65 16.46
N ALA A 85 -0.95 -10.62 17.75
CA ALA A 85 -0.77 -11.77 18.65
C ALA A 85 -1.85 -12.84 18.47
N GLU A 86 -2.99 -12.50 17.87
CA GLU A 86 -4.07 -13.47 17.59
C GLU A 86 -3.90 -14.15 16.22
N MET A 87 -3.06 -13.59 15.32
CA MET A 87 -2.86 -14.05 13.93
C MET A 87 -1.87 -15.23 13.82
N ASP A 88 -2.06 -16.28 14.62
CA ASP A 88 -1.13 -17.42 14.74
C ASP A 88 -1.16 -18.38 13.53
N ASN A 89 -2.25 -18.44 12.76
CA ASN A 89 -2.36 -19.28 11.56
C ASN A 89 -1.59 -18.73 10.34
N TYR A 90 -1.00 -17.54 10.45
CA TYR A 90 -0.26 -16.87 9.38
C TYR A 90 1.24 -16.79 9.68
N PRO A 91 2.02 -17.85 9.38
CA PRO A 91 3.43 -17.93 9.75
C PRO A 91 4.31 -16.91 9.01
N TYR A 92 3.86 -16.38 7.88
CA TYR A 92 4.60 -15.39 7.09
C TYR A 92 3.92 -14.03 7.21
N ARG A 93 4.60 -13.10 7.87
CA ARG A 93 4.05 -11.76 8.12
C ARG A 93 5.09 -10.67 8.02
N THR A 94 4.62 -9.46 7.75
CA THR A 94 5.44 -8.26 7.77
C THR A 94 5.63 -7.77 9.20
N TYR A 95 6.63 -6.91 9.40
CA TYR A 95 6.85 -6.28 10.71
C TYR A 95 6.23 -4.88 10.73
N THR A 96 5.49 -4.57 11.80
CA THR A 96 5.01 -3.20 12.04
C THR A 96 6.14 -2.18 12.10
N THR A 97 5.86 -0.99 11.59
CA THR A 97 6.74 0.18 11.68
C THR A 97 6.59 0.94 13.00
N GLY A 98 5.52 0.68 13.76
CA GLY A 98 5.21 1.31 15.04
C GLY A 98 3.80 1.92 15.03
N GLY A 99 3.45 2.63 16.10
CA GLY A 99 2.18 3.35 16.19
C GLY A 99 2.26 4.76 15.61
N VAL A 100 1.13 5.47 15.68
CA VAL A 100 1.07 6.89 15.35
C VAL A 100 2.06 7.68 16.23
N PRO A 101 2.82 8.63 15.67
CA PRO A 101 2.79 9.13 14.28
C PRO A 101 3.91 8.56 13.39
N VAL A 102 4.57 7.48 13.79
CA VAL A 102 5.75 6.93 13.11
C VAL A 102 5.38 5.81 12.15
N GLY A 103 4.35 5.03 12.47
CA GLY A 103 3.94 3.87 11.69
C GLY A 103 2.99 4.19 10.55
N ASP A 104 3.12 3.43 9.47
CA ASP A 104 2.25 3.48 8.29
C ASP A 104 0.93 2.72 8.48
N GLY A 105 0.81 1.90 9.51
CA GLY A 105 -0.40 1.15 9.84
C GLY A 105 -0.72 0.01 8.87
N LEU A 106 0.25 -0.40 8.05
CA LEU A 106 0.08 -1.43 7.02
C LEU A 106 0.77 -2.72 7.44
N ASP A 107 0.07 -3.85 7.35
CA ASP A 107 0.66 -5.16 7.55
C ASP A 107 0.09 -6.19 6.56
N ILE A 108 0.87 -7.24 6.29
CA ILE A 108 0.47 -8.39 5.48
C ILE A 108 0.72 -9.65 6.31
N PHE A 109 -0.30 -10.50 6.41
CA PHE A 109 -0.24 -11.84 6.99
C PHE A 109 -0.57 -12.85 5.90
N SER A 110 0.20 -13.92 5.79
CA SER A 110 0.11 -14.89 4.70
C SER A 110 0.40 -16.31 5.19
N VAL A 111 -0.34 -17.27 4.66
CA VAL A 111 -0.02 -18.71 4.79
C VAL A 111 1.15 -19.10 3.88
N TYR A 112 1.46 -18.27 2.87
CA TYR A 112 2.54 -18.43 1.91
C TYR A 112 3.77 -17.57 2.23
N PRO A 113 5.00 -18.01 1.90
CA PRO A 113 6.21 -17.21 2.10
C PRO A 113 6.15 -15.82 1.47
N ILE A 114 6.63 -14.82 2.22
CA ILE A 114 6.73 -13.41 1.79
C ILE A 114 8.19 -13.03 1.67
N TYR A 115 8.54 -12.35 0.56
CA TYR A 115 9.87 -11.84 0.26
C TYR A 115 9.84 -10.37 -0.14
N ASN A 116 11.02 -9.77 -0.28
CA ASN A 116 11.26 -8.48 -0.92
C ASN A 116 10.44 -7.31 -0.36
N VAL A 117 10.09 -7.36 0.93
CA VAL A 117 9.25 -6.36 1.58
C VAL A 117 9.83 -4.95 1.45
N LYS A 118 9.05 -4.02 0.90
CA LYS A 118 9.33 -2.58 0.84
C LYS A 118 8.13 -1.79 1.36
N ARG A 119 8.40 -0.67 2.02
CA ARG A 119 7.38 0.27 2.50
C ARG A 119 7.66 1.62 1.88
N VAL A 120 6.67 2.21 1.23
CA VAL A 120 6.81 3.45 0.45
C VAL A 120 5.73 4.42 0.90
N ALA A 121 6.14 5.52 1.52
CA ALA A 121 5.22 6.58 1.92
C ALA A 121 4.79 7.42 0.70
N TRP A 122 3.57 7.94 0.75
CA TRP A 122 3.09 8.90 -0.24
C TRP A 122 3.92 10.20 -0.19
N LYS A 123 4.18 10.74 -1.38
CA LYS A 123 4.83 12.05 -1.55
C LYS A 123 3.82 13.19 -1.40
N ASN A 124 2.57 12.95 -1.82
CA ASN A 124 1.47 13.89 -1.81
C ASN A 124 0.37 13.39 -0.89
N PHE A 125 -0.23 14.30 -0.14
CA PHE A 125 -1.35 14.04 0.77
C PHE A 125 -2.13 15.35 1.02
N ASN A 126 -3.38 15.23 1.46
CA ASN A 126 -4.24 16.30 1.93
C ASN A 126 -4.62 16.09 3.41
N GLY A 127 -4.84 17.17 4.15
CA GLY A 127 -5.27 17.08 5.56
C GLY A 127 -4.13 16.94 6.58
N VAL A 128 -4.08 17.87 7.53
CA VAL A 128 -3.03 17.96 8.57
C VAL A 128 -3.62 17.90 9.97
N PHE A 129 -4.63 18.72 10.23
CA PHE A 129 -5.45 18.72 11.45
C PHE A 129 -6.95 18.66 11.14
N THR A 130 -7.29 18.58 9.86
CA THR A 130 -8.62 18.43 9.26
C THR A 130 -8.51 17.37 8.16
N ASP A 131 -9.65 16.96 7.57
CA ASP A 131 -9.66 16.12 6.37
C ASP A 131 -8.90 14.80 6.56
N GLY A 132 -9.11 14.14 7.70
CA GLY A 132 -8.53 12.82 8.01
C GLY A 132 -7.21 12.83 8.73
N CYS A 133 -6.54 13.99 8.79
CA CYS A 133 -5.23 14.11 9.41
C CYS A 133 -4.21 13.15 8.77
N ASP A 134 -4.30 12.92 7.46
CA ASP A 134 -3.47 11.96 6.74
C ASP A 134 -1.98 12.33 6.79
N ALA A 135 -1.63 13.60 7.01
CA ALA A 135 -0.26 14.04 7.26
C ALA A 135 0.33 13.61 8.63
N LEU A 136 -0.48 13.11 9.57
CA LEU A 136 -0.02 12.70 10.91
C LEU A 136 0.51 11.26 10.96
N CYS A 137 0.32 10.48 9.90
CA CYS A 137 0.90 9.15 9.75
C CYS A 137 1.58 9.05 8.37
N PRO A 138 2.69 8.31 8.22
CA PRO A 138 3.29 8.06 6.91
C PRO A 138 2.45 7.04 6.10
N LYS A 139 1.22 7.41 5.70
CA LYS A 139 0.41 6.63 4.77
C LYS A 139 1.19 6.34 3.48
N GLY A 140 0.85 5.23 2.84
CA GLY A 140 1.63 4.69 1.74
C GLY A 140 1.12 3.35 1.27
N PHE A 141 2.07 2.55 0.79
CA PHE A 141 1.86 1.15 0.50
C PHE A 141 3.03 0.30 1.02
N ILE A 142 2.74 -0.94 1.34
CA ILE A 142 3.72 -2.00 1.52
C ILE A 142 3.65 -2.93 0.31
N SER A 143 4.80 -3.19 -0.31
CA SER A 143 4.93 -4.16 -1.38
C SER A 143 5.75 -5.36 -0.93
N CYS A 144 5.42 -6.53 -1.45
CA CYS A 144 6.19 -7.76 -1.25
C CYS A 144 6.00 -8.71 -2.44
N THR A 145 6.85 -9.73 -2.52
CA THR A 145 6.66 -10.86 -3.42
C THR A 145 6.18 -12.05 -2.60
N VAL A 146 4.99 -12.57 -2.88
CA VAL A 146 4.42 -13.76 -2.23
C VAL A 146 4.66 -14.99 -3.11
N ASP A 147 5.08 -16.09 -2.49
CA ASP A 147 5.34 -17.36 -3.16
C ASP A 147 4.20 -18.34 -2.95
N VAL A 148 3.24 -18.30 -3.87
CA VAL A 148 2.04 -19.15 -3.83
C VAL A 148 2.37 -20.47 -4.51
N ASN A 149 2.87 -21.44 -3.73
CA ASN A 149 3.23 -22.80 -4.18
C ASN A 149 4.17 -22.85 -5.41
N GLY A 150 5.13 -21.92 -5.49
CA GLY A 150 6.08 -21.84 -6.61
C GLY A 150 5.82 -20.66 -7.55
N VAL A 151 4.63 -20.06 -7.49
CA VAL A 151 4.24 -18.90 -8.30
C VAL A 151 4.53 -17.61 -7.54
N LEU A 152 5.39 -16.76 -8.11
CA LEU A 152 5.78 -15.49 -7.49
C LEU A 152 4.84 -14.38 -7.95
N ILE A 153 4.11 -13.80 -7.00
CA ILE A 153 3.15 -12.71 -7.22
C ILE A 153 3.63 -11.47 -6.47
N ASP A 154 3.65 -10.32 -7.13
CA ASP A 154 3.90 -9.07 -6.43
C ASP A 154 2.60 -8.52 -5.85
N LEU A 155 2.58 -8.35 -4.53
CA LEU A 155 1.44 -7.88 -3.77
C LEU A 155 1.71 -6.48 -3.22
N TYR A 156 0.75 -5.59 -3.39
CA TYR A 156 0.76 -4.22 -2.90
C TYR A 156 -0.43 -4.00 -1.96
N ASN A 157 -0.17 -3.87 -0.65
CA ASN A 157 -1.19 -3.44 0.31
C ASN A 157 -1.13 -1.91 0.46
N VAL A 158 -2.23 -1.22 0.11
CA VAL A 158 -2.32 0.24 0.02
C VAL A 158 -3.24 0.85 1.07
N HIS A 159 -2.90 2.06 1.54
CA HIS A 159 -3.82 2.92 2.28
C HIS A 159 -3.64 4.37 1.81
N MET A 160 -4.62 4.86 1.05
CA MET A 160 -4.59 6.18 0.42
C MET A 160 -5.24 7.26 1.29
N ASP A 161 -5.19 8.51 0.81
CA ASP A 161 -5.82 9.66 1.48
C ASP A 161 -7.33 9.50 1.64
N ALA A 162 -7.82 9.85 2.82
CA ALA A 162 -9.23 9.73 3.17
C ALA A 162 -10.10 10.79 2.48
N TYR A 163 -11.41 10.70 2.70
CA TYR A 163 -12.43 11.65 2.21
C TYR A 163 -12.43 11.83 0.68
N ARG A 164 -13.16 12.83 0.19
CA ARG A 164 -13.57 12.93 -1.23
C ARG A 164 -13.69 14.36 -1.77
N THR A 165 -13.14 15.35 -1.06
CA THR A 165 -13.07 16.72 -1.61
C THR A 165 -12.20 16.74 -2.87
N GLU A 166 -12.29 17.80 -3.68
CA GLU A 166 -11.44 17.92 -4.86
C GLU A 166 -9.94 17.83 -4.51
N ALA A 167 -9.54 18.44 -3.39
CA ALA A 167 -8.17 18.36 -2.91
C ALA A 167 -7.75 16.93 -2.55
N ASP A 168 -8.65 16.16 -1.92
CA ASP A 168 -8.42 14.73 -1.61
C ASP A 168 -8.27 13.91 -2.91
N GLN A 169 -9.10 14.18 -3.91
CA GLN A 169 -9.03 13.48 -5.19
C GLN A 169 -7.75 13.79 -5.97
N TYR A 170 -7.28 15.05 -5.97
CA TYR A 170 -5.98 15.40 -6.57
C TYR A 170 -4.80 14.77 -5.83
N ALA A 171 -4.84 14.68 -4.50
CA ALA A 171 -3.82 13.97 -3.74
C ALA A 171 -3.82 12.48 -4.09
N LYS A 172 -4.99 11.85 -4.13
CA LYS A 172 -5.16 10.45 -4.53
C LYS A 172 -4.73 10.17 -5.97
N LYS A 173 -4.99 11.08 -6.92
CA LYS A 173 -4.45 11.00 -8.28
C LYS A 173 -2.91 10.89 -8.26
N ALA A 174 -2.24 11.79 -7.55
CA ALA A 174 -0.78 11.77 -7.44
C ALA A 174 -0.26 10.50 -6.73
N GLN A 175 -1.03 9.94 -5.79
CA GLN A 175 -0.71 8.66 -5.14
C GLN A 175 -0.85 7.47 -6.09
N LEU A 176 -1.89 7.46 -6.93
CA LEU A 176 -2.08 6.45 -7.98
C LEU A 176 -0.94 6.51 -9.02
N GLU A 177 -0.58 7.71 -9.48
CA GLU A 177 0.55 7.91 -10.40
C GLU A 177 1.86 7.42 -9.77
N GLN A 178 2.11 7.74 -8.50
CA GLN A 178 3.28 7.24 -7.76
C GLN A 178 3.28 5.71 -7.65
N LEU A 179 2.11 5.09 -7.42
CA LEU A 179 1.97 3.63 -7.32
C LEU A 179 2.22 2.97 -8.69
N ALA A 180 1.61 3.48 -9.75
CA ALA A 180 1.77 2.97 -11.11
C ALA A 180 3.24 3.04 -11.56
N GLU A 181 3.92 4.20 -11.36
CA GLU A 181 5.35 4.35 -11.64
C GLU A 181 6.20 3.35 -10.85
N TYR A 182 5.84 3.09 -9.60
CA TYR A 182 6.57 2.14 -8.76
C TYR A 182 6.37 0.70 -9.25
N ILE A 183 5.14 0.30 -9.56
CA ILE A 183 4.82 -1.03 -10.08
C ILE A 183 5.55 -1.27 -11.40
N GLU A 184 5.55 -0.29 -12.31
CA GLU A 184 6.24 -0.41 -13.59
C GLU A 184 7.74 -0.65 -13.39
N ALA A 185 8.38 0.12 -12.50
CA ALA A 185 9.81 0.00 -12.25
C ALA A 185 10.22 -1.29 -11.50
N HIS A 186 9.29 -2.01 -10.87
CA HIS A 186 9.60 -3.12 -9.97
C HIS A 186 8.91 -4.45 -10.33
N SER A 187 7.87 -4.44 -11.15
CA SER A 187 6.95 -5.58 -11.37
C SER A 187 6.58 -5.81 -12.85
N GLU A 188 7.32 -5.25 -13.81
CA GLU A 188 6.97 -5.20 -15.25
C GLU A 188 6.54 -6.54 -15.87
N GLU A 189 7.23 -7.65 -15.54
CA GLU A 189 6.92 -8.99 -16.10
C GLU A 189 6.24 -9.96 -15.13
N ARG A 190 5.92 -9.55 -13.90
CA ARG A 190 5.31 -10.45 -12.88
C ARG A 190 3.82 -10.19 -12.74
N PRO A 191 3.03 -11.21 -12.35
CA PRO A 191 1.64 -11.00 -11.97
C PRO A 191 1.58 -10.09 -10.74
N VAL A 192 0.64 -9.14 -10.74
CA VAL A 192 0.53 -8.10 -9.70
C VAL A 192 -0.88 -8.09 -9.10
N LEU A 193 -0.94 -7.96 -7.77
CA LEU A 193 -2.17 -7.70 -7.02
C LEU A 193 -2.03 -6.39 -6.24
N ILE A 194 -2.96 -5.47 -6.42
CA ILE A 194 -3.11 -4.26 -5.58
C ILE A 194 -4.33 -4.48 -4.70
N VAL A 195 -4.14 -4.46 -3.39
CA VAL A 195 -5.17 -4.74 -2.39
C VAL A 195 -5.17 -3.62 -1.37
N GLY A 196 -6.33 -3.17 -0.90
CA GLY A 196 -6.36 -2.30 0.27
C GLY A 196 -7.47 -1.26 0.27
N ASP A 197 -7.34 -0.34 1.22
CA ASP A 197 -8.17 0.84 1.35
C ASP A 197 -7.65 1.94 0.42
N THR A 198 -8.24 2.00 -0.77
CA THR A 198 -7.93 3.03 -1.76
C THR A 198 -8.58 4.37 -1.46
N ASN A 199 -9.55 4.43 -0.54
CA ASN A 199 -10.42 5.59 -0.35
C ASN A 199 -11.02 6.11 -1.69
N LEU A 200 -11.21 5.24 -2.69
CA LEU A 200 -11.72 5.58 -4.02
C LEU A 200 -12.87 4.71 -4.47
N THR A 201 -13.80 5.37 -5.14
CA THR A 201 -14.88 4.76 -5.90
C THR A 201 -14.77 5.21 -7.36
N PHE A 202 -15.22 4.38 -8.33
CA PHE A 202 -15.26 4.83 -9.72
C PHE A 202 -16.35 5.90 -9.94
N HIS A 203 -17.49 5.79 -9.27
CA HIS A 203 -18.65 6.65 -9.53
C HIS A 203 -18.62 8.01 -8.81
N THR A 204 -17.94 8.14 -7.66
CA THR A 204 -17.93 9.41 -6.89
C THR A 204 -16.60 10.14 -6.86
N ASP A 205 -15.52 9.53 -7.33
CA ASP A 205 -14.17 10.13 -7.26
C ASP A 205 -13.50 10.28 -8.66
N PRO A 206 -14.18 10.87 -9.66
CA PRO A 206 -13.68 10.90 -11.04
C PRO A 206 -12.39 11.72 -11.21
N LEU A 207 -12.14 12.74 -10.35
CA LEU A 207 -10.94 13.57 -10.45
C LEU A 207 -9.66 12.84 -10.01
N ALA A 208 -9.80 11.71 -9.31
CA ALA A 208 -8.67 10.87 -8.97
C ALA A 208 -8.14 10.08 -10.18
N GLU A 209 -8.93 9.98 -11.26
CA GLU A 209 -8.56 9.32 -12.52
C GLU A 209 -8.13 7.84 -12.38
N MET A 210 -8.70 7.14 -11.40
CA MET A 210 -8.40 5.72 -11.11
C MET A 210 -8.59 4.82 -12.33
N HIS A 211 -9.65 5.03 -13.12
CA HIS A 211 -9.90 4.26 -14.35
C HIS A 211 -8.76 4.44 -15.37
N ARG A 212 -8.39 5.68 -15.68
CA ARG A 212 -7.30 5.97 -16.62
C ARG A 212 -5.99 5.35 -16.13
N ILE A 213 -5.61 5.62 -14.88
CA ILE A 213 -4.27 5.27 -14.37
C ILE A 213 -4.10 3.75 -14.19
N LEU A 214 -5.05 3.08 -13.54
CA LEU A 214 -4.90 1.65 -13.24
C LEU A 214 -5.40 0.76 -14.37
N ILE A 215 -6.54 1.10 -14.99
CA ILE A 215 -7.20 0.21 -15.94
C ILE A 215 -6.65 0.43 -17.35
N GLU A 216 -6.79 1.64 -17.89
CA GLU A 216 -6.41 1.95 -19.27
C GLU A 216 -4.89 1.94 -19.48
N GLU A 217 -4.13 2.59 -18.58
CA GLU A 217 -2.68 2.72 -18.68
C GLU A 217 -1.94 1.60 -17.95
N GLY A 218 -2.42 1.22 -16.76
CA GLY A 218 -1.77 0.23 -15.91
C GLY A 218 -2.02 -1.22 -16.31
N GLY A 219 -3.05 -1.48 -17.14
CA GLY A 219 -3.44 -2.82 -17.57
C GLY A 219 -4.03 -3.68 -16.45
N PHE A 220 -4.55 -3.06 -15.39
CA PHE A 220 -5.21 -3.77 -14.30
C PHE A 220 -6.70 -3.98 -14.58
N THR A 221 -7.25 -4.99 -13.92
CA THR A 221 -8.69 -5.24 -13.84
C THR A 221 -9.14 -5.18 -12.37
N ASP A 222 -10.31 -4.62 -12.10
CA ASP A 222 -10.90 -4.51 -10.76
C ASP A 222 -11.84 -5.70 -10.48
N CYS A 223 -11.63 -6.42 -9.39
CA CYS A 223 -12.39 -7.63 -9.10
C CYS A 223 -13.86 -7.39 -8.74
N TRP A 224 -14.20 -6.24 -8.13
CA TRP A 224 -15.60 -5.92 -7.89
C TRP A 224 -16.31 -5.65 -9.21
N VAL A 225 -15.67 -4.90 -10.11
CA VAL A 225 -16.23 -4.59 -11.43
C VAL A 225 -16.47 -5.87 -12.24
N GLU A 226 -15.50 -6.78 -12.28
CA GLU A 226 -15.64 -8.08 -12.95
C GLU A 226 -16.79 -8.91 -12.36
N VAL A 227 -16.77 -9.14 -11.05
CA VAL A 227 -17.65 -10.13 -10.40
C VAL A 227 -19.06 -9.59 -10.14
N LYS A 228 -19.17 -8.29 -9.81
CA LYS A 228 -20.44 -7.68 -9.37
C LYS A 228 -21.05 -6.76 -10.42
N ASN A 229 -20.24 -6.17 -11.29
CA ASN A 229 -20.69 -5.16 -12.26
C ASN A 229 -20.50 -5.58 -13.72
N ASN A 230 -20.30 -6.87 -14.00
CA ASN A 230 -20.18 -7.45 -15.34
C ASN A 230 -19.13 -6.76 -16.21
N GLY A 231 -17.99 -6.37 -15.63
CA GLY A 231 -16.89 -5.72 -16.35
C GLY A 231 -17.13 -4.25 -16.71
N ASN A 232 -18.25 -3.64 -16.30
CA ASN A 232 -18.57 -2.26 -16.61
C ASN A 232 -18.05 -1.29 -15.54
N TYR A 233 -17.21 -0.33 -15.92
CA TYR A 233 -16.62 0.67 -15.01
C TYR A 233 -17.46 1.94 -14.83
N MET A 234 -18.69 1.94 -15.35
CA MET A 234 -19.65 3.05 -15.33
C MET A 234 -19.14 4.32 -16.02
N GLN A 235 -18.25 4.17 -17.01
CA GLN A 235 -17.65 5.27 -17.78
C GLN A 235 -18.39 5.56 -19.10
N ASP A 236 -19.33 4.70 -19.49
CA ASP A 236 -20.09 4.80 -20.73
C ASP A 236 -21.46 5.48 -20.53
N GLU A 237 -22.28 5.51 -21.58
CA GLU A 237 -23.62 6.11 -21.56
C GLU A 237 -24.60 5.37 -20.62
N ASP A 238 -24.35 4.09 -20.30
CA ASP A 238 -25.17 3.29 -19.39
C ASP A 238 -24.80 3.50 -17.91
N GLY A 239 -23.62 4.09 -17.64
CA GLY A 239 -23.08 4.38 -16.31
C GLY A 239 -24.11 4.95 -15.32
N PRO A 240 -24.82 6.06 -15.64
CA PRO A 240 -25.83 6.65 -14.75
C PRO A 240 -26.95 5.67 -14.37
N ALA A 241 -27.43 4.86 -15.32
CA ALA A 241 -28.48 3.89 -15.04
C ALA A 241 -27.96 2.72 -14.18
N ILE A 242 -26.70 2.32 -14.33
CA ILE A 242 -26.05 1.32 -13.47
C ILE A 242 -25.96 1.84 -12.03
N ILE A 243 -25.49 3.08 -11.85
CA ILE A 243 -25.37 3.76 -10.56
C ILE A 243 -26.73 3.83 -9.85
N ASP A 244 -27.79 4.28 -10.55
CA ASP A 244 -29.14 4.36 -10.00
C ASP A 244 -29.66 3.01 -9.50
N ARG A 245 -29.39 1.92 -10.24
CA ARG A 245 -29.78 0.56 -9.83
C ARG A 245 -29.10 0.15 -8.53
N TRP A 246 -27.82 0.46 -8.37
CA TRP A 246 -27.11 0.13 -7.15
C TRP A 246 -27.56 0.95 -5.94
N TYR A 247 -27.77 2.26 -6.12
CA TYR A 247 -28.36 3.10 -5.07
C TYR A 247 -29.74 2.59 -4.66
N ALA A 248 -30.61 2.23 -5.62
CA ALA A 248 -31.91 1.66 -5.33
C ALA A 248 -31.80 0.34 -4.54
N ARG A 249 -30.85 -0.53 -4.91
CA ARG A 249 -30.60 -1.81 -4.23
C ARG A 249 -30.13 -1.65 -2.78
N PHE A 250 -29.32 -0.62 -2.51
CA PHE A 250 -28.67 -0.43 -1.21
C PHE A 250 -29.18 0.77 -0.40
N GLY A 251 -30.33 1.32 -0.77
CA GLY A 251 -30.98 2.40 -0.05
C GLY A 251 -30.15 3.69 -0.03
N GLY A 252 -29.44 4.00 -1.11
CA GLY A 252 -28.64 5.21 -1.24
C GLY A 252 -27.22 5.13 -0.65
N HIS A 253 -26.78 3.96 -0.19
CA HIS A 253 -25.45 3.80 0.44
C HIS A 253 -24.51 2.93 -0.40
N ASP A 254 -23.37 3.49 -0.77
CA ASP A 254 -22.24 2.86 -1.45
C ASP A 254 -21.21 2.27 -0.47
N TRP A 255 -20.90 3.01 0.61
CA TRP A 255 -19.86 2.65 1.57
C TRP A 255 -19.97 1.21 2.10
N GLY A 256 -18.99 0.40 1.70
CA GLY A 256 -18.84 -1.02 1.99
C GLY A 256 -19.93 -1.91 1.38
N ARG A 257 -20.63 -1.47 0.34
CA ARG A 257 -21.75 -2.24 -0.26
C ARG A 257 -21.57 -2.49 -1.74
N TRP A 258 -21.14 -1.48 -2.48
CA TRP A 258 -20.90 -1.56 -3.92
C TRP A 258 -20.03 -0.38 -4.33
N ASP A 259 -19.17 -0.58 -5.34
CA ASP A 259 -18.17 0.40 -5.79
C ASP A 259 -17.46 1.12 -4.62
N SER A 260 -17.05 0.38 -3.60
CA SER A 260 -16.55 0.95 -2.34
C SER A 260 -15.02 1.11 -2.35
N VAL A 261 -14.49 1.66 -1.25
CA VAL A 261 -13.08 2.04 -1.09
C VAL A 261 -12.09 0.90 -0.91
N GLU A 262 -12.55 -0.24 -0.38
CA GLU A 262 -11.74 -1.45 -0.25
C GLU A 262 -11.73 -2.19 -1.59
N ARG A 263 -10.56 -2.36 -2.19
CA ARG A 263 -10.44 -2.88 -3.56
C ARG A 263 -9.39 -3.95 -3.70
N LEU A 264 -9.58 -4.78 -4.73
CA LEU A 264 -8.57 -5.66 -5.29
C LEU A 264 -8.50 -5.42 -6.79
N PHE A 265 -7.32 -5.03 -7.26
CA PHE A 265 -6.97 -5.00 -8.68
C PHE A 265 -5.95 -6.09 -8.98
N TYR A 266 -6.08 -6.73 -10.14
CA TYR A 266 -5.10 -7.70 -10.62
C TYR A 266 -4.57 -7.32 -11.99
N ARG A 267 -3.33 -7.71 -12.27
CA ARG A 267 -2.70 -7.65 -13.58
C ARG A 267 -1.98 -8.96 -13.83
N ASP A 268 -2.29 -9.58 -14.96
CA ASP A 268 -1.64 -10.81 -15.42
C ASP A 268 -0.16 -10.53 -15.75
N GLY A 269 0.68 -11.56 -15.71
CA GLY A 269 2.09 -11.38 -16.03
C GLY A 269 2.89 -12.68 -15.93
N GLY A 270 3.99 -12.76 -16.68
CA GLY A 270 4.96 -13.84 -16.54
C GLY A 270 4.42 -15.24 -16.85
N GLY A 271 3.32 -15.35 -17.61
CA GLY A 271 2.62 -16.61 -17.87
C GLY A 271 1.64 -17.01 -16.77
N VAL A 272 1.22 -16.08 -15.92
CA VAL A 272 0.17 -16.27 -14.90
C VAL A 272 -0.99 -15.34 -15.23
N SER A 273 -2.19 -15.91 -15.28
CA SER A 273 -3.45 -15.16 -15.41
C SER A 273 -4.34 -15.37 -14.19
N PHE A 274 -5.13 -14.34 -13.86
CA PHE A 274 -6.10 -14.39 -12.79
C PHE A 274 -7.54 -14.36 -13.33
N SER A 275 -8.45 -14.97 -12.59
CA SER A 275 -9.88 -14.85 -12.84
C SER A 275 -10.64 -14.79 -11.52
N PRO A 276 -11.20 -13.64 -11.12
CA PRO A 276 -11.93 -13.53 -9.86
C PRO A 276 -13.24 -14.32 -9.93
N THR A 277 -13.46 -15.20 -8.95
CA THR A 277 -14.66 -16.05 -8.87
C THR A 277 -15.62 -15.63 -7.76
N ARG A 278 -15.11 -14.87 -6.77
CA ARG A 278 -15.90 -14.30 -5.69
C ARG A 278 -15.32 -12.95 -5.28
N PHE A 279 -16.20 -12.01 -4.99
CA PHE A 279 -15.89 -10.73 -4.36
C PHE A 279 -17.02 -10.39 -3.38
N GLU A 280 -16.73 -9.98 -2.15
CA GLU A 280 -17.75 -9.56 -1.17
C GLU A 280 -17.28 -8.41 -0.28
N TYR A 281 -18.25 -7.64 0.23
CA TYR A 281 -18.04 -6.70 1.33
C TYR A 281 -18.75 -7.15 2.60
N SER A 282 -17.98 -7.64 3.57
CA SER A 282 -18.48 -8.29 4.78
C SER A 282 -18.42 -7.39 6.02
N ILE A 283 -19.42 -7.50 6.89
CA ILE A 283 -19.38 -6.88 8.23
C ILE A 283 -18.85 -7.92 9.23
N TYR A 284 -17.82 -7.53 9.98
CA TYR A 284 -17.34 -8.29 11.12
C TYR A 284 -17.91 -7.67 12.41
N THR A 285 -18.61 -8.46 13.22
CA THR A 285 -19.30 -8.03 14.44
C THR A 285 -19.20 -9.08 15.54
N ASP A 286 -19.04 -8.66 16.79
CA ASP A 286 -19.09 -9.55 17.97
C ASP A 286 -20.53 -9.78 18.48
N ASP A 287 -21.51 -9.09 17.90
CA ASP A 287 -22.93 -9.24 18.21
C ASP A 287 -23.78 -9.35 16.93
N PRO A 288 -24.09 -10.59 16.48
CA PRO A 288 -24.95 -10.79 15.32
C PRO A 288 -26.38 -10.25 15.49
N SER A 289 -26.84 -10.01 16.73
CA SER A 289 -28.19 -9.51 17.03
C SER A 289 -28.30 -7.99 16.94
N ASN A 290 -27.17 -7.30 17.03
CA ASN A 290 -27.06 -5.84 16.94
C ASN A 290 -25.83 -5.53 16.09
N VAL A 291 -26.01 -5.46 14.76
CA VAL A 291 -24.97 -5.40 13.71
C VAL A 291 -24.10 -4.13 13.82
N LYS A 292 -23.37 -4.01 14.91
CA LYS A 292 -22.36 -2.99 15.14
C LYS A 292 -21.04 -3.58 14.68
N ALA A 293 -20.51 -3.02 13.60
CA ALA A 293 -19.24 -3.46 13.06
C ALA A 293 -18.09 -3.15 14.05
N LEU A 294 -17.11 -4.06 14.12
CA LEU A 294 -15.93 -3.92 14.97
C LEU A 294 -14.99 -2.82 14.45
N THR A 295 -14.96 -2.63 13.13
CA THR A 295 -14.33 -1.50 12.42
C THR A 295 -15.42 -0.68 11.70
N ASP A 296 -15.11 0.56 11.34
CA ASP A 296 -15.97 1.45 10.52
C ASP A 296 -15.90 1.14 9.02
N HIS A 297 -15.01 0.21 8.64
CA HIS A 297 -14.94 -0.37 7.32
C HIS A 297 -15.69 -1.72 7.27
N ARG A 298 -16.07 -2.11 6.06
CA ARG A 298 -16.42 -3.51 5.79
C ARG A 298 -15.18 -4.17 5.19
N MET A 299 -14.98 -5.44 5.47
CA MET A 299 -13.86 -6.18 4.90
C MET A 299 -14.15 -6.49 3.44
N MET A 300 -13.16 -6.33 2.58
CA MET A 300 -13.23 -6.81 1.20
C MET A 300 -12.66 -8.22 1.15
N GLU A 301 -13.43 -9.16 0.61
CA GLU A 301 -13.05 -10.55 0.47
C GLU A 301 -13.05 -10.92 -1.02
N CYS A 302 -11.98 -11.51 -1.53
CA CYS A 302 -11.86 -11.90 -2.93
C CYS A 302 -11.26 -13.31 -3.06
N VAL A 303 -11.74 -14.07 -4.04
CA VAL A 303 -11.15 -15.36 -4.44
C VAL A 303 -10.84 -15.30 -5.93
N LEU A 304 -9.56 -15.54 -6.26
CA LEU A 304 -9.03 -15.57 -7.61
C LEU A 304 -8.74 -17.02 -7.98
N GLN A 305 -9.13 -17.45 -9.18
CA GLN A 305 -8.50 -18.60 -9.83
C GLN A 305 -7.20 -18.15 -10.48
N MET A 306 -6.20 -19.02 -10.44
CA MET A 306 -4.90 -18.80 -11.06
C MET A 306 -4.67 -19.87 -12.13
N GLU A 307 -4.20 -19.45 -13.29
CA GLU A 307 -3.76 -20.35 -14.35
C GLU A 307 -2.33 -20.00 -14.76
N CYS A 308 -1.44 -20.99 -14.81
CA CYS A 308 -0.04 -20.78 -15.19
C CYS A 308 0.26 -21.41 -16.56
N GLU A 309 0.12 -20.64 -17.62
CA GLU A 309 0.54 -21.02 -18.96
C GLU A 309 1.91 -20.43 -19.30
N GLY A 310 2.93 -21.28 -19.38
CA GLY A 310 4.28 -20.85 -19.73
C GLY A 310 5.04 -20.13 -18.61
N TYR A 311 4.51 -20.14 -17.38
CA TYR A 311 5.21 -19.58 -16.23
C TYR A 311 6.55 -20.29 -15.98
N ALA A 312 7.60 -19.49 -15.85
CA ALA A 312 8.92 -19.92 -15.47
C ALA A 312 9.35 -19.19 -14.20
N ARG A 313 9.48 -19.94 -13.10
CA ARG A 313 9.87 -19.35 -11.80
C ARG A 313 11.23 -18.65 -11.90
N PRO A 314 11.30 -17.35 -11.55
CA PRO A 314 12.58 -16.64 -11.41
C PRO A 314 13.51 -17.26 -10.36
N ALA A 315 14.81 -16.99 -10.46
CA ALA A 315 15.79 -17.55 -9.52
C ALA A 315 15.63 -16.99 -8.08
N ASP A 316 15.66 -17.89 -7.09
CA ASP A 316 15.49 -17.53 -5.66
C ASP A 316 16.55 -16.55 -5.13
N ALA A 317 17.68 -16.38 -5.82
CA ALA A 317 18.70 -15.38 -5.45
C ALA A 317 18.17 -13.92 -5.44
N MET A 318 17.03 -13.68 -6.08
CA MET A 318 16.33 -12.39 -6.08
C MET A 318 15.36 -12.23 -4.89
N LEU A 319 15.20 -13.25 -4.04
CA LEU A 319 14.25 -13.28 -2.92
C LEU A 319 14.96 -12.96 -1.59
N GLY A 320 14.71 -11.74 -1.08
CA GLY A 320 15.18 -11.32 0.24
C GLY A 320 14.13 -11.54 1.31
N LEU A 321 14.50 -12.14 2.45
CA LEU A 321 13.59 -12.29 3.59
C LEU A 321 13.18 -10.92 4.18
N PRO A 322 11.95 -10.82 4.73
CA PRO A 322 11.50 -9.63 5.45
C PRO A 322 12.47 -9.27 6.57
N LYS A 323 12.82 -7.99 6.69
CA LYS A 323 13.74 -7.51 7.73
C LYS A 323 12.99 -6.62 8.69
N LYS A 324 13.18 -6.86 9.99
CA LYS A 324 12.64 -5.98 11.03
C LYS A 324 13.27 -4.59 10.89
N PRO A 325 12.47 -3.51 10.90
CA PRO A 325 13.01 -2.15 10.86
C PRO A 325 13.96 -1.92 12.03
N SER A 326 15.17 -1.42 11.75
CA SER A 326 16.14 -1.09 12.79
C SER A 326 15.64 0.09 13.64
N VAL A 327 16.12 0.19 14.89
CA VAL A 327 15.80 1.33 15.77
C VAL A 327 16.18 2.65 15.11
N ILE A 328 17.34 2.68 14.43
CA ILE A 328 17.82 3.84 13.69
C ILE A 328 16.85 4.22 12.57
N ALA A 329 16.36 3.26 11.78
CA ALA A 329 15.39 3.51 10.73
C ALA A 329 14.09 4.11 11.29
N LYS A 330 13.59 3.58 12.41
CA LYS A 330 12.40 4.12 13.10
C LYS A 330 12.62 5.56 13.57
N CYS A 331 13.79 5.88 14.11
CA CYS A 331 14.13 7.25 14.51
C CYS A 331 14.18 8.21 13.31
N PHE A 332 14.76 7.79 12.18
CA PHE A 332 14.78 8.61 10.97
C PHE A 332 13.38 8.85 10.40
N SER A 333 12.52 7.82 10.38
CA SER A 333 11.12 7.99 9.95
C SER A 333 10.37 8.99 10.83
N GLY A 334 10.53 8.88 12.16
CA GLY A 334 9.94 9.84 13.10
C GLY A 334 10.46 11.27 12.92
N ALA A 335 11.78 11.43 12.70
CA ALA A 335 12.38 12.73 12.44
C ALA A 335 11.93 13.33 11.09
N ALA A 336 11.83 12.52 10.05
CA ALA A 336 11.31 12.93 8.75
C ALA A 336 9.86 13.39 8.86
N MET A 337 9.03 12.68 9.65
CA MET A 337 7.65 13.06 9.90
C MET A 337 7.57 14.37 10.69
N LEU A 338 8.39 14.55 11.74
CA LEU A 338 8.46 15.83 12.47
C LEU A 338 8.86 17.00 11.56
N LEU A 339 9.84 16.79 10.68
CA LEU A 339 10.26 17.82 9.71
C LEU A 339 9.16 18.13 8.69
N ARG A 340 8.48 17.10 8.17
CA ARG A 340 7.31 17.26 7.30
C ARG A 340 6.24 18.08 8.02
N PHE A 341 5.89 17.72 9.25
CA PHE A 341 4.91 18.43 10.08
C PHE A 341 5.30 19.89 10.33
N CYS A 342 6.55 20.16 10.74
CA CYS A 342 7.05 21.52 10.91
C CYS A 342 7.00 22.32 9.61
N GLY A 343 7.34 21.69 8.48
CA GLY A 343 7.24 22.31 7.16
C GLY A 343 5.81 22.72 6.83
N ILE A 344 4.84 21.84 7.07
CA ILE A 344 3.42 22.11 6.82
C ILE A 344 2.89 23.21 7.74
N VAL A 345 3.20 23.19 9.03
CA VAL A 345 2.77 24.24 9.98
C VAL A 345 3.34 25.61 9.56
N LEU A 346 4.61 25.65 9.13
CA LEU A 346 5.24 26.87 8.64
C LEU A 346 4.60 27.37 7.34
N LEU A 347 4.38 26.48 6.37
CA LEU A 347 3.74 26.81 5.09
C LEU A 347 2.29 27.26 5.27
N GLY A 348 1.50 26.54 6.08
CA GLY A 348 0.13 26.87 6.43
C GLY A 348 0.01 28.20 7.20
N GLY A 349 0.95 28.47 8.10
CA GLY A 349 1.04 29.77 8.77
C GLY A 349 1.34 30.91 7.79
N VAL A 350 2.21 30.68 6.80
CA VAL A 350 2.54 31.67 5.76
C VAL A 350 1.38 31.90 4.81
N THR A 351 0.68 30.85 4.35
CA THR A 351 -0.49 31.00 3.47
C THR A 351 -1.65 31.68 4.20
N TYR A 352 -1.89 31.34 5.48
CA TYR A 352 -2.87 32.03 6.31
C TYR A 352 -2.54 33.52 6.48
N LEU A 353 -1.28 33.85 6.80
CA LEU A 353 -0.83 35.24 6.92
C LEU A 353 -0.93 35.99 5.60
N TRP A 354 -0.63 35.35 4.47
CA TRP A 354 -0.81 35.95 3.14
C TRP A 354 -2.30 36.22 2.86
N GLN A 355 -3.18 35.23 3.02
CA GLN A 355 -4.61 35.40 2.76
C GLN A 355 -5.24 36.51 3.64
N ARG A 356 -4.81 36.61 4.90
CA ARG A 356 -5.39 37.56 5.86
C ARG A 356 -4.71 38.93 5.89
N TYR A 357 -3.41 39.00 5.58
CA TYR A 357 -2.59 40.22 5.68
C TYR A 357 -1.52 40.30 4.55
N PRO A 358 -1.93 40.40 3.27
CA PRO A 358 -1.01 40.30 2.13
C PRO A 358 0.11 41.34 2.15
N LEU A 359 -0.19 42.57 2.57
CA LEU A 359 0.79 43.67 2.68
C LEU A 359 1.88 43.40 3.74
N ILE A 360 1.52 42.79 4.87
CA ILE A 360 2.47 42.49 5.95
C ILE A 360 3.44 41.39 5.50
N THR A 361 2.91 40.37 4.81
CA THR A 361 3.70 39.25 4.28
C THR A 361 4.73 39.72 3.24
N VAL A 362 4.34 40.64 2.35
CA VAL A 362 5.26 41.26 1.37
C VAL A 362 6.37 42.05 2.06
N LEU A 363 6.05 42.82 3.10
CA LEU A 363 7.04 43.60 3.86
C LEU A 363 8.02 42.70 4.64
N LEU A 364 7.54 41.59 5.22
CA LEU A 364 8.37 40.59 5.88
C LEU A 364 9.31 39.88 4.89
N ALA A 365 8.80 39.51 3.71
CA ALA A 365 9.60 38.89 2.65
C ALA A 365 10.70 39.84 2.14
N ALA A 366 10.38 41.11 1.90
CA ALA A 366 11.35 42.13 1.51
C ALA A 366 12.42 42.37 2.59
N SER A 367 12.02 42.35 3.86
CA SER A 367 12.94 42.49 5.01
C SER A 367 13.89 41.30 5.11
N LEU A 368 13.38 40.07 4.93
CA LEU A 368 14.19 38.86 4.93
C LEU A 368 15.18 38.83 3.76
N ALA A 369 14.75 39.19 2.55
CA ALA A 369 15.63 39.31 1.38
C ALA A 369 16.77 40.32 1.61
N THR A 370 16.46 41.45 2.27
CA THR A 370 17.46 42.46 2.65
C THR A 370 18.47 41.91 3.66
N LEU A 371 18.01 41.17 4.68
CA LEU A 371 18.88 40.52 5.68
C LEU A 371 19.79 39.46 5.04
N ILE A 372 19.25 38.64 4.14
CA ILE A 372 20.03 37.64 3.38
C ILE A 372 21.10 38.34 2.53
N PHE A 373 20.74 39.41 1.82
CA PHE A 373 21.69 40.19 1.02
C PHE A 373 22.83 40.77 1.88
N ILE A 374 22.50 41.33 3.06
CA ILE A 374 23.50 41.83 4.03
C ILE A 374 24.41 40.70 4.51
N ALA A 375 23.84 39.54 4.85
CA ALA A 375 24.61 38.38 5.32
C ALA A 375 25.57 37.85 4.25
N VAL A 376 25.12 37.73 2.99
CA VAL A 376 25.97 37.33 1.85
C VAL A 376 27.09 38.33 1.63
N LYS A 377 26.81 39.64 1.70
CA LYS A 377 27.81 40.70 1.56
C LYS A 377 28.85 40.67 2.69
N LYS A 378 28.40 40.45 3.95
CA LYS A 378 29.30 40.24 5.11
C LYS A 378 30.18 39.00 4.92
N ARG A 379 29.63 37.88 4.45
CA ARG A 379 30.38 36.64 4.19
C ARG A 379 31.44 36.83 3.09
N LYS A 380 31.09 37.51 1.98
CA LYS A 380 32.04 37.87 0.91
C LYS A 380 33.16 38.80 1.41
N ARG A 381 32.83 39.79 2.23
CA ARG A 381 33.82 40.68 2.87
C ARG A 381 34.76 39.92 3.82
N LYS A 382 34.23 39.01 4.65
CA LYS A 382 35.03 38.16 5.55
C LYS A 382 35.99 37.26 4.75
N LYS A 383 35.52 36.63 3.67
CA LYS A 383 36.39 35.85 2.75
C LYS A 383 37.51 36.70 2.14
N LYS A 384 37.21 37.91 1.66
CA LYS A 384 38.23 38.84 1.12
C LYS A 384 39.26 39.29 2.18
N MET A 385 38.83 39.55 3.41
CA MET A 385 39.76 39.89 4.51
C MET A 385 40.67 38.71 4.89
N LEU A 386 40.12 37.50 4.95
CA LEU A 386 40.91 36.30 5.24
C LEU A 386 41.94 36.02 4.15
N ALA A 387 41.58 36.18 2.87
CA ALA A 387 42.51 36.05 1.75
C ALA A 387 43.64 37.11 1.78
N LYS A 388 43.34 38.35 2.19
CA LYS A 388 44.33 39.42 2.34
C LYS A 388 45.27 39.27 3.54
N ARG A 389 44.95 38.42 4.52
CA ARG A 389 45.82 38.12 5.67
C ARG A 389 46.71 36.89 5.42
N ALA A 390 46.46 36.16 4.33
CA ALA A 390 47.19 34.94 3.94
C ALA A 390 48.22 35.19 2.81
N CYS A 391 48.21 36.37 2.21
CA CYS A 391 49.33 36.98 1.48
C CYS A 391 49.99 38.00 2.40
#